data_AF-A0A1G9LQM2-F1
#
_entry.id   AF-A0A1G9LQM2-F1
#
_cell.length_a   1.000
_cell.length_b   1.000
_cell.length_c   1.000
_cell.angle_alpha   90.00
_cell.angle_beta   90.00
_cell.angle_gamma   90.00
#
_symmetry.space_group_name_H-M   'P 1'
#
loop_
_entity.id
_entity.type
_entity.pdbx_description
1 polymer ?
#
loop_
_entity_poly.entity_id
_entity_poly.type
_entity_poly.pdbx_seq_one_letter_code
_entity_poly.pdbx_strand_id
1 'polypeptide(L)'
;MDQSYAESIASDIMQMLETTKASGLDMNSGFQNDAFKSDHFLFGYIFYPRETLLNVSNLPQSVRKKVKKSNILGTVSVDGKTVGIHLVCSLPMGFDEITSKEDIIAGVNEKELIEFKEQIAKILHKDLVGNIEKKEGMEQ
;
A
#
# COMPACT_ATOMS: atom_id res chain seq x y z
N MET A 1 -9.18 7.01 -16.75
CA MET A 1 -8.30 6.74 -15.61
C MET A 1 -8.91 7.48 -14.42
N ASP A 2 -9.12 6.85 -13.26
CA ASP A 2 -9.59 7.58 -12.06
C ASP A 2 -8.40 8.36 -11.50
N GLN A 3 -8.11 9.51 -12.09
CA GLN A 3 -7.11 10.46 -11.59
C GLN A 3 -7.35 10.78 -10.09
N SER A 4 -8.62 10.79 -9.69
CA SER A 4 -9.06 10.89 -8.30
C SER A 4 -8.48 9.83 -7.37
N TYR A 5 -8.30 8.58 -7.82
CA TYR A 5 -7.80 7.50 -6.96
C TYR A 5 -6.28 7.63 -6.74
N ALA A 6 -5.52 7.95 -7.78
CA ALA A 6 -4.09 8.21 -7.65
C ALA A 6 -3.82 9.41 -6.73
N GLU A 7 -4.61 10.49 -6.87
CA GLU A 7 -4.52 11.67 -6.01
C GLU A 7 -4.90 11.38 -4.55
N SER A 8 -5.92 10.54 -4.32
CA SER A 8 -6.31 10.12 -2.98
C SER A 8 -5.19 9.32 -2.31
N ILE A 9 -4.64 8.34 -3.01
CA ILE A 9 -3.55 7.49 -2.51
C ILE A 9 -2.28 8.31 -2.28
N ALA A 10 -1.96 9.24 -3.18
CA ALA A 10 -0.84 10.15 -2.98
C ALA A 10 -1.02 11.04 -1.75
N SER A 11 -2.25 11.48 -1.47
CA SER A 11 -2.58 12.25 -0.27
C SER A 11 -2.39 11.42 1.00
N ASP A 12 -2.88 10.17 1.01
CA ASP A 12 -2.73 9.26 2.16
C ASP A 12 -1.26 8.95 2.44
N ILE A 13 -0.49 8.65 1.39
CA ILE A 13 0.96 8.41 1.48
C ILE A 13 1.68 9.64 2.05
N MET A 14 1.35 10.84 1.56
CA MET A 14 1.97 12.07 2.06
C MET A 14 1.67 12.28 3.55
N GLN A 15 0.43 12.06 3.97
CA GLN A 15 0.06 12.16 5.38
C GLN A 15 0.81 11.13 6.25
N MET A 16 1.01 9.90 5.76
CA MET A 16 1.81 8.88 6.47
C MET A 16 3.28 9.29 6.59
N LEU A 17 3.86 9.86 5.54
CA LEU A 17 5.23 10.38 5.54
C LEU A 17 5.37 11.52 6.57
N GLU A 18 4.45 12.48 6.56
CA GLU A 18 4.43 13.62 7.50
C GLU A 18 4.28 13.16 8.95
N THR A 19 3.37 12.22 9.22
CA THR A 19 3.15 11.68 10.57
C THR A 19 4.38 10.92 11.07
N THR A 20 5.03 10.16 10.20
CA THR A 20 6.26 9.41 10.54
C THR A 20 7.41 10.36 10.83
N LYS A 21 7.56 11.41 10.00
CA LYS A 21 8.56 12.48 10.19
C LYS A 21 8.35 13.21 11.52
N ALA A 22 7.12 13.56 11.84
CA ALA A 22 6.76 14.23 13.10
C ALA A 22 7.05 13.36 14.34
N SER A 23 7.04 12.04 14.18
CA SER A 23 7.35 11.08 15.26
C SER A 23 8.86 10.90 15.50
N GLY A 24 9.72 11.56 14.71
CA GLY A 24 11.18 11.46 14.83
C GLY A 24 11.75 10.10 14.40
N LEU A 25 10.97 9.30 13.66
CA LEU A 25 11.42 8.01 13.14
C LEU A 25 12.32 8.20 11.92
N ASP A 26 13.35 7.35 11.78
CA ASP A 26 14.19 7.32 10.59
C ASP A 26 13.43 6.69 9.42
N MET A 27 12.84 7.54 8.59
CA MET A 27 12.04 7.14 7.43
C MET A 27 12.84 6.34 6.41
N ASN A 28 14.15 6.58 6.30
CA ASN A 28 15.01 5.94 5.30
C ASN A 28 15.44 4.53 5.71
N SER A 29 15.29 4.16 6.99
CA SER A 29 15.42 2.76 7.44
C SER A 29 14.24 1.88 7.01
N GLY A 30 13.12 2.53 6.65
CA GLY A 30 11.87 1.90 6.27
C GLY A 30 10.90 1.74 7.43
N PHE A 31 9.60 1.72 7.12
CA PHE A 31 8.52 1.66 8.10
C PHE A 31 7.25 1.05 7.49
N GLN A 32 6.28 0.72 8.33
CA GLN A 32 4.98 0.21 7.91
C GLN A 32 3.87 1.04 8.55
N ASN A 33 2.77 1.22 7.81
CA ASN A 33 1.56 1.83 8.32
C ASN A 33 0.34 1.00 7.91
N ASP A 34 -0.54 0.72 8.86
CA ASP A 34 -1.79 0.01 8.62
C ASP A 34 -2.88 1.05 8.32
N ALA A 35 -3.32 1.12 7.07
CA ALA A 35 -4.29 2.10 6.61
C ALA A 35 -5.72 1.74 7.02
N PHE A 36 -6.05 0.46 7.00
CA PHE A 36 -7.36 -0.05 7.37
C PHE A 36 -7.26 -1.42 8.01
N LYS A 37 -7.98 -1.62 9.11
CA LYS A 37 -8.02 -2.89 9.84
C LYS A 37 -9.46 -3.24 10.22
N SER A 38 -9.83 -4.47 9.91
CA SER A 38 -11.03 -5.17 10.36
C SER A 38 -10.62 -6.46 11.08
N ASP A 39 -11.58 -7.22 11.59
CA ASP A 39 -11.34 -8.52 12.23
C ASP A 39 -10.77 -9.56 11.24
N HIS A 40 -11.21 -9.49 9.98
CA HIS A 40 -10.88 -10.48 8.95
C HIS A 40 -9.89 -10.00 7.90
N PHE A 41 -9.60 -8.70 7.82
CA PHE A 41 -8.70 -8.18 6.80
C PHE A 41 -7.96 -6.92 7.24
N LEU A 42 -6.79 -6.72 6.64
CA LEU A 42 -5.92 -5.59 6.89
C LEU A 42 -5.34 -5.09 5.56
N PHE A 43 -5.45 -3.78 5.34
CA PHE A 43 -4.81 -3.08 4.23
C PHE A 43 -3.78 -2.11 4.80
N GLY A 44 -2.58 -2.11 4.23
CA GLY A 44 -1.48 -1.32 4.74
C GLY A 44 -0.49 -0.94 3.66
N TYR A 45 0.51 -0.17 4.08
CA TYR A 45 1.62 0.26 3.26
C TYR A 45 2.94 -0.04 3.94
N ILE A 46 3.88 -0.61 3.18
CA ILE A 46 5.26 -0.81 3.60
C ILE A 46 6.13 0.15 2.79
N PHE A 47 6.89 0.97 3.50
CA PHE A 47 7.82 1.94 2.97
C PHE A 47 9.23 1.39 3.11
N TYR A 48 9.83 0.92 2.03
CA TYR A 48 11.18 0.36 2.06
C TYR A 48 12.15 1.09 1.13
N PRO A 49 13.37 1.39 1.61
CA PRO A 49 14.43 1.83 0.73
C PRO A 49 14.85 0.69 -0.21
N ARG A 50 15.51 1.06 -1.30
CA ARG A 50 16.04 0.11 -2.29
C ARG A 50 16.79 -1.05 -1.66
N GLU A 51 17.70 -0.73 -0.75
CA GLU A 51 18.64 -1.68 -0.15
C GLU A 51 17.90 -2.79 0.59
N THR A 52 16.91 -2.43 1.41
CA THR A 52 16.04 -3.38 2.11
C THR A 52 15.31 -4.31 1.14
N LEU A 53 14.74 -3.78 0.06
CA LEU A 53 14.04 -4.60 -0.94
C LEU A 53 14.98 -5.54 -1.70
N LEU A 54 16.16 -5.08 -2.10
CA LEU A 54 17.09 -5.91 -2.87
C LEU A 54 17.65 -7.08 -2.05
N ASN A 55 17.66 -6.96 -0.72
CA ASN A 55 18.04 -8.02 0.21
C ASN A 55 16.95 -9.09 0.41
N VAL A 56 15.71 -8.86 -0.05
CA VAL A 56 14.66 -9.87 -0.01
C VAL A 56 15.02 -11.05 -0.91
N SER A 57 15.14 -12.23 -0.30
CA SER A 57 15.40 -13.48 -1.01
C SER A 57 14.30 -13.74 -2.01
N ASN A 58 14.66 -14.19 -3.22
CA ASN A 58 13.72 -14.50 -4.31
C ASN A 58 12.87 -13.31 -4.82
N LEU A 59 13.26 -12.06 -4.54
CA LEU A 59 12.59 -10.91 -5.18
C LEU A 59 12.65 -11.04 -6.71
N PRO A 60 11.50 -11.08 -7.43
CA PRO A 60 11.48 -11.29 -8.87
C PRO A 60 12.29 -10.24 -9.63
N GLN A 61 12.98 -10.65 -10.69
CA GLN A 61 13.84 -9.75 -11.47
C GLN A 61 13.05 -8.60 -12.11
N SER A 62 11.78 -8.83 -12.46
CA SER A 62 10.85 -7.81 -12.94
C SER A 62 10.60 -6.71 -11.90
N VAL A 63 10.53 -7.06 -10.62
CA VAL A 63 10.37 -6.11 -9.51
C VAL A 63 11.70 -5.43 -9.22
N ARG A 64 12.81 -6.18 -9.15
CA ARG A 64 14.17 -5.62 -8.93
C ARG A 64 14.52 -4.47 -9.90
N LYS A 65 14.06 -4.54 -11.16
CA LYS A 65 14.27 -3.50 -12.18
C LYS A 65 13.44 -2.23 -11.96
N LYS A 66 12.33 -2.32 -11.23
CA LYS A 66 11.40 -1.21 -10.97
C LYS A 66 11.69 -0.47 -9.66
N VAL A 67 12.34 -1.15 -8.70
CA VAL A 67 12.70 -0.58 -7.39
C VAL A 67 13.66 0.61 -7.57
N LYS A 68 13.28 1.76 -7.02
CA LYS A 68 14.09 2.99 -6.95
C LYS A 68 14.59 3.25 -5.52
N LYS A 69 15.10 4.45 -5.22
CA LYS A 69 15.68 4.79 -3.92
C LYS A 69 14.67 4.57 -2.77
N SER A 70 13.44 5.02 -2.96
CA SER A 70 12.33 4.81 -2.02
C SER A 70 11.15 4.13 -2.71
N ASN A 71 10.52 3.18 -2.03
CA ASN A 71 9.50 2.32 -2.63
C ASN A 71 8.37 2.06 -1.64
N ILE A 72 7.15 2.16 -2.13
CA ILE A 72 5.95 1.98 -1.32
C ILE A 72 5.23 0.75 -1.86
N LEU A 73 4.99 -0.21 -0.98
CA LEU A 73 4.27 -1.44 -1.26
C LEU A 73 2.89 -1.37 -0.60
N GLY A 74 1.82 -1.52 -1.37
CA GLY A 74 0.49 -1.76 -0.82
C GLY A 74 0.36 -3.23 -0.42
N THR A 75 -0.06 -3.50 0.80
CA THR A 75 -0.24 -4.86 1.33
C THR A 75 -1.69 -5.15 1.63
N VAL A 76 -2.11 -6.36 1.27
CA VAL A 76 -3.45 -6.87 1.55
C VAL A 76 -3.34 -8.17 2.31
N SER A 77 -3.95 -8.23 3.49
CA SER A 77 -4.01 -9.43 4.31
C SER A 77 -5.45 -9.81 4.62
N VAL A 78 -5.74 -11.11 4.61
CA VAL A 78 -7.04 -11.71 4.96
C VAL A 78 -6.79 -12.85 5.93
N ASP A 79 -7.52 -12.89 7.04
CA ASP A 79 -7.40 -13.88 8.13
C ASP A 79 -5.94 -14.07 8.59
N GLY A 80 -5.23 -12.95 8.74
CA GLY A 80 -3.82 -12.92 9.18
C GLY A 80 -2.80 -13.36 8.12
N LYS A 81 -3.22 -13.66 6.89
CA LYS A 81 -2.33 -14.06 5.78
C LYS A 81 -2.24 -12.95 4.74
N THR A 82 -1.02 -12.56 4.37
CA THR A 82 -0.81 -11.64 3.25
C THR A 82 -1.16 -12.33 1.93
N VAL A 83 -2.17 -11.81 1.24
CA VAL A 83 -2.69 -12.32 -0.03
C VAL A 83 -2.36 -11.40 -1.22
N GLY A 84 -1.80 -10.22 -0.97
CA GLY A 84 -1.37 -9.29 -2.00
C GLY A 84 -0.28 -8.35 -1.52
N ILE A 85 0.73 -8.13 -2.36
CA ILE A 85 1.78 -7.12 -2.20
C ILE A 85 1.98 -6.47 -3.57
N HIS A 86 1.77 -5.15 -3.65
CA HIS A 86 1.79 -4.41 -4.91
C HIS A 86 2.77 -3.25 -4.81
N LEU A 87 3.64 -3.09 -5.81
CA LEU A 87 4.59 -1.97 -5.84
C LEU A 87 3.87 -0.70 -6.33
N VAL A 88 3.20 0.01 -5.41
CA VAL A 88 2.31 1.13 -5.74
C VAL A 88 3.05 2.40 -6.12
N CYS A 89 4.25 2.65 -5.58
CA CYS A 89 5.05 3.83 -5.89
C CYS A 89 6.55 3.54 -5.81
N SER A 90 7.35 4.18 -6.66
CA SER A 90 8.81 4.10 -6.65
C SER A 90 9.44 5.45 -7.05
N LEU A 91 10.27 5.99 -6.15
CA LEU A 91 10.81 7.35 -6.22
C LEU A 91 12.35 7.34 -6.25
N PRO A 92 13.00 8.19 -7.06
CA PRO A 92 14.46 8.29 -7.11
C PRO A 92 15.09 9.02 -5.89
N MET A 93 14.29 9.62 -5.02
CA MET A 93 14.73 10.31 -3.79
C MET A 93 14.43 9.48 -2.52
N GLY A 94 15.05 9.84 -1.40
CA GLY A 94 14.77 9.29 -0.06
C GLY A 94 13.38 9.69 0.45
N PHE A 95 12.87 9.00 1.46
CA PHE A 95 11.54 9.31 2.01
C PHE A 95 11.50 10.67 2.73
N ASP A 96 12.62 11.09 3.30
CA ASP A 96 12.83 12.37 3.96
C ASP A 96 12.93 13.57 2.99
N GLU A 97 13.28 13.28 1.72
CA GLU A 97 13.42 14.25 0.64
C GLU A 97 12.08 14.54 -0.08
N ILE A 98 11.03 13.75 0.17
CA ILE A 98 9.70 13.94 -0.42
C ILE A 98 9.03 15.15 0.23
N THR A 99 8.67 16.16 -0.57
CA THR A 99 8.07 17.41 -0.07
C THR A 99 6.72 17.73 -0.68
N SER A 100 6.30 17.01 -1.72
CA SER A 100 5.07 17.28 -2.46
C SER A 100 4.31 16.00 -2.82
N LYS A 101 2.99 16.13 -3.04
CA LYS A 101 2.16 15.02 -3.51
C LYS A 101 2.45 14.71 -4.97
N GLU A 102 2.85 15.72 -5.73
CA GLU A 102 3.21 15.64 -7.14
C GLU A 102 4.40 14.68 -7.34
N ASP A 103 5.38 14.69 -6.43
CA ASP A 103 6.48 13.72 -6.43
C ASP A 103 5.95 12.28 -6.33
N ILE A 104 5.01 12.05 -5.41
CA ILE A 104 4.40 10.73 -5.20
C ILE A 104 3.61 10.31 -6.43
N ILE A 105 2.77 11.19 -6.99
CA ILE A 105 1.96 10.94 -8.19
C ILE A 105 2.86 10.54 -9.37
N ALA A 106 3.97 11.27 -9.58
CA ALA A 106 4.93 10.95 -10.64
C ALA A 106 5.66 9.60 -10.43
N GLY A 107 5.72 9.13 -9.18
CA GLY A 107 6.30 7.84 -8.81
C GLY A 107 5.30 6.67 -8.83
N VAL A 108 4.00 6.92 -8.97
CA VAL A 108 2.96 5.88 -8.93
C VAL A 108 3.14 4.89 -10.08
N ASN A 109 3.03 3.61 -9.76
CA ASN A 109 2.91 2.54 -10.73
C ASN A 109 1.43 2.24 -10.96
N GLU A 110 0.85 2.88 -11.98
CA GLU A 110 -0.59 2.84 -12.26
C GLU A 110 -1.15 1.42 -12.35
N LYS A 111 -0.42 0.51 -12.99
CA LYS A 111 -0.85 -0.88 -13.15
C LYS A 111 -1.02 -1.57 -11.80
N GLU A 112 0.01 -1.51 -10.96
CA GLU A 112 -0.01 -2.15 -9.63
C GLU A 112 -1.03 -1.46 -8.72
N LEU A 113 -1.22 -0.15 -8.86
CA LEU A 113 -2.22 0.60 -8.11
C LEU A 113 -3.66 0.17 -8.45
N ILE A 114 -3.94 -0.09 -9.73
CA ILE A 114 -5.24 -0.61 -10.18
C ILE A 114 -5.45 -2.04 -9.64
N GLU A 115 -4.44 -2.90 -9.75
CA GLU A 115 -4.52 -4.27 -9.22
C GLU A 115 -4.77 -4.28 -7.69
N PHE A 116 -4.09 -3.39 -6.96
CA PHE A 116 -4.31 -3.20 -5.53
C PHE A 116 -5.74 -2.72 -5.21
N LYS A 117 -6.24 -1.71 -5.93
CA LYS A 117 -7.62 -1.20 -5.80
C LYS A 117 -8.65 -2.31 -6.03
N GLU A 118 -8.49 -3.06 -7.12
CA GLU A 118 -9.40 -4.15 -7.47
C GLU A 118 -9.39 -5.27 -6.43
N GLN A 119 -8.22 -5.60 -5.88
CA GLN A 119 -8.10 -6.61 -4.83
C GLN A 119 -8.81 -6.17 -3.55
N ILE A 120 -8.62 -4.92 -3.11
CA ILE A 120 -9.34 -4.34 -1.98
C ILE A 120 -10.86 -4.37 -2.23
N ALA A 121 -11.30 -3.89 -3.39
CA ALA A 121 -12.73 -3.85 -3.73
C ALA A 121 -13.38 -5.24 -3.71
N LYS A 122 -12.68 -6.27 -4.21
CA LYS A 122 -13.15 -7.66 -4.16
C LYS A 122 -13.29 -8.17 -2.73
N ILE A 123 -12.36 -7.85 -1.85
CA ILE A 123 -12.42 -8.26 -0.43
C ILE A 123 -13.57 -7.56 0.28
N LEU A 124 -13.68 -6.24 0.12
CA LEU A 124 -14.76 -5.45 0.72
C LEU A 124 -16.14 -5.90 0.22
N HIS A 125 -16.27 -6.18 -1.08
CA HIS A 125 -17.54 -6.67 -1.63
C HIS A 125 -17.92 -8.04 -1.06
N LYS A 126 -16.95 -8.97 -0.94
CA LYS A 126 -17.19 -10.28 -0.32
C LYS A 126 -17.58 -10.17 1.15
N ASP A 127 -16.94 -9.28 1.90
CA ASP A 127 -17.29 -9.03 3.29
C ASP A 127 -18.72 -8.46 3.41
N LEU A 128 -19.07 -7.48 2.56
CA LEU A 128 -20.41 -6.91 2.54
C LEU A 128 -21.48 -7.96 2.21
N VAL A 129 -21.28 -8.77 1.16
CA VAL A 129 -22.22 -9.82 0.75
C VAL A 129 -22.31 -10.92 1.81
N GLY A 130 -21.18 -11.40 2.33
CA GLY A 130 -21.15 -12.41 3.38
C GLY A 130 -21.78 -11.95 4.69
N ASN A 131 -21.73 -10.65 4.99
CA ASN A 131 -22.42 -10.06 6.14
C ASN A 131 -23.93 -9.89 5.90
N ILE A 132 -24.39 -9.74 4.64
CA ILE A 132 -25.81 -9.73 4.28
C ILE A 132 -26.39 -11.15 4.40
N GLU A 133 -25.72 -12.16 3.82
CA GLU A 133 -26.18 -13.56 3.88
C GLU A 133 -26.26 -14.11 5.31
N LYS A 134 -25.31 -13.73 6.19
CA LYS A 134 -25.36 -14.09 7.62
C LYS A 134 -26.53 -13.46 8.37
N LYS A 135 -27.01 -12.28 7.95
CA LYS A 135 -28.16 -11.62 8.60
C LYS A 135 -29.48 -12.24 8.19
N GLU A 136 -29.64 -12.65 6.94
CA GLU A 136 -30.85 -13.32 6.46
C GLU A 136 -30.99 -14.76 7.01
N GLY A 137 -29.88 -15.41 7.41
CA GLY A 137 -29.87 -16.74 8.00
C GLY A 137 -30.15 -16.82 9.51
N MET A 138 -30.31 -15.69 10.21
CA MET A 138 -30.62 -15.65 11.66
C MET A 138 -32.07 -15.29 11.98
N GLU A 139 -32.93 -15.14 10.96
CA GLU A 139 -34.38 -14.99 11.11
C GLU A 139 -35.11 -16.30 10.78
N GLN A 140 -34.83 -17.38 11.53
CA GLN A 140 -35.70 -18.58 11.58
C GLN A 140 -35.81 -19.12 13.01
#